data_AF-A0A7C5N2B7-F1
#
_entry.id   AF-A0A7C5N2B7-F1
#
_cell.length_a   1.000
_cell.length_b   1.000
_cell.length_c   1.000
_cell.angle_alpha   90.00
_cell.angle_beta   90.00
_cell.angle_gamma   90.00
#
_symmetry.space_group_name_H-M   'P 1'
#
loop_
_entity.id
_entity.type
_entity.pdbx_description
1 polymer ?
#
loop_
_entity_poly.entity_id
_entity_poly.type
_entity_poly.pdbx_seq_one_letter_code
_entity_poly.pdbx_strand_id
1 'polypeptide(L)'
;MARPVIRDEELLSVYFAVEGLAMRRSTWWRARCARPFGKMLMLRYLAMVVGLVAPLALLFSAQGCSKPCNDLNEICGSCGDATYAQDCKDIVNAGDDEVCSANVATFQSFCNDGDGAGGGTGSGCGNGQVVCDGQCVDVASSPTACGSCLNQCSGDTALCAGGECVASCPADLPTECSGGCIDVSSDPNNCGGCGTVCEAGQVCNDGSCADGCDEGDTVCDGACVNLATSTLHCGSCGNGCQGALCSAGTCSSTCAAGLVECDGTCVDTTSDPDYCGSCTNSCVDPTPACQTGICVADCAGGFSNCGGACVDTATDSTNCGTC
;
A
#
# COMPACT_ATOMS: atom_id res chain seq x y z
N MET A 1 -35.66 18.16 39.84
CA MET A 1 -35.14 17.18 38.87
C MET A 1 -33.87 17.76 38.26
N ALA A 2 -32.91 16.91 37.88
CA ALA A 2 -31.50 17.14 37.55
C ALA A 2 -30.53 17.03 38.76
N ARG A 3 -29.83 15.89 38.84
CA ARG A 3 -28.61 15.65 39.64
C ARG A 3 -27.40 15.91 38.72
N PRO A 4 -26.37 16.65 39.14
CA PRO A 4 -25.14 16.74 38.37
C PRO A 4 -24.33 15.44 38.52
N VAL A 5 -23.85 14.90 37.40
CA VAL A 5 -22.86 13.83 37.35
C VAL A 5 -21.49 14.48 37.54
N ILE A 6 -20.89 14.27 38.71
CA ILE A 6 -19.50 14.65 38.97
C ILE A 6 -18.64 13.51 38.44
N ARG A 7 -17.73 13.82 37.51
CA ARG A 7 -16.70 12.89 37.03
C ARG A 7 -15.65 12.71 38.12
N ASP A 8 -15.19 11.48 38.33
CA ASP A 8 -14.30 11.05 39.43
C ASP A 8 -12.94 11.77 39.52
N GLU A 9 -12.62 12.66 38.59
CA GLU A 9 -11.35 13.40 38.55
C GLU A 9 -11.30 14.60 39.51
N GLU A 10 -12.44 15.12 39.96
CA GLU A 10 -12.49 16.33 40.81
C GLU A 10 -12.42 16.04 42.32
N LEU A 11 -12.70 14.82 42.77
CA LEU A 11 -12.67 14.47 44.20
C LEU A 11 -11.24 14.26 44.75
N LEU A 12 -10.27 14.01 43.87
CA LEU A 12 -8.87 13.76 44.24
C LEU A 12 -8.01 15.03 44.28
N SER A 13 -8.46 16.14 43.70
CA SER A 13 -7.75 17.43 43.76
C SER A 13 -7.78 18.04 45.17
N VAL A 14 -8.83 17.76 45.95
CA VAL A 14 -9.00 18.31 47.31
C VAL A 14 -8.12 17.59 48.34
N TYR A 15 -7.79 16.31 48.13
CA TYR A 15 -6.98 15.55 49.11
C TYR A 15 -5.48 15.85 49.03
N PHE A 16 -4.98 16.31 47.89
CA PHE A 16 -3.54 16.59 47.67
C PHE A 16 -3.11 18.04 47.92
N ALA A 17 -4.01 18.90 48.40
CA ALA A 17 -3.62 20.24 48.88
C ALA A 17 -2.94 20.21 50.26
N VAL A 18 -2.99 19.07 50.98
CA VAL A 18 -2.52 18.98 52.39
C VAL A 18 -1.12 18.39 52.53
N GLU A 19 -0.62 17.59 51.58
CA GLU A 19 0.76 17.07 51.61
C GLU A 19 1.49 17.41 50.31
N GLY A 20 2.36 18.42 50.36
CA GLY A 20 3.11 19.00 49.24
C GLY A 20 4.13 18.08 48.56
N LEU A 21 3.69 16.92 48.07
CA LEU A 21 4.48 16.00 47.26
C LEU A 21 4.12 16.15 45.78
N ALA A 22 4.79 17.07 45.11
CA ALA A 22 4.77 17.14 43.65
C ALA A 22 5.52 15.94 43.06
N MET A 23 4.83 14.82 42.85
CA MET A 23 5.36 13.69 42.08
C MET A 23 5.09 13.89 40.58
N ARG A 24 6.14 13.77 39.75
CA ARG A 24 6.03 13.83 38.28
C ARG A 24 5.21 12.65 37.76
N ARG A 25 4.42 12.85 36.69
CA ARG A 25 3.59 11.79 36.06
C ARG A 25 4.37 10.51 35.70
N SER A 26 5.69 10.61 35.48
CA SER A 26 6.57 9.47 35.20
C SER A 26 6.78 8.50 36.39
N THR A 27 6.58 8.94 37.64
CA THR A 27 6.71 8.05 38.82
C THR A 27 5.42 7.32 39.17
N TRP A 28 4.28 7.77 38.63
CA TRP A 28 2.96 7.17 38.85
C TRP A 28 2.85 5.76 38.24
N TRP A 29 3.42 5.55 37.04
CA TRP A 29 3.36 4.27 36.32
C TRP A 29 4.22 3.19 36.99
N ARG A 30 5.42 3.54 37.48
CA ARG A 30 6.29 2.61 38.24
C ARG A 30 5.66 2.17 39.56
N ALA A 31 4.89 3.03 40.23
CA ALA A 31 4.22 2.70 41.49
C ALA A 31 2.98 1.79 41.32
N ARG A 32 2.36 1.80 40.13
CA ARG A 32 1.15 1.02 39.82
C ARG A 32 1.45 -0.36 39.22
N CYS A 33 2.60 -0.52 38.55
CA CYS A 33 3.01 -1.75 37.89
C CYS A 33 4.11 -2.55 38.62
N ALA A 34 4.85 -1.93 39.56
CA ALA A 34 5.83 -2.66 40.36
C ALA A 34 5.19 -3.30 41.61
N ARG A 35 4.99 -4.62 41.53
CA ARG A 35 4.88 -5.66 42.59
C ARG A 35 3.50 -6.34 42.69
N PRO A 36 3.41 -7.66 42.45
CA PRO A 36 2.28 -8.47 42.91
C PRO A 36 2.41 -8.94 44.38
N PHE A 37 3.42 -8.51 45.16
CA PHE A 37 3.65 -9.06 46.52
C PHE A 37 3.65 -8.07 47.70
N GLY A 38 3.40 -6.78 47.48
CA GLY A 38 3.52 -5.77 48.56
C GLY A 38 2.25 -5.48 49.37
N LYS A 39 1.05 -5.80 48.86
CA LYS A 39 -0.22 -5.35 49.48
C LYS A 39 -0.88 -6.36 50.42
N MET A 40 -0.37 -7.59 50.54
CA MET A 40 -0.96 -8.58 51.46
C MET A 40 -0.59 -8.35 52.94
N LEU A 41 0.51 -7.66 53.26
CA LEU A 41 0.92 -7.49 54.67
C LEU A 41 0.15 -6.38 55.40
N MET A 42 -0.20 -5.28 54.73
CA MET A 42 -0.89 -4.16 55.38
C MET A 42 -2.41 -4.36 55.52
N LEU A 43 -3.05 -5.04 54.57
CA LEU A 43 -4.47 -5.39 54.68
C LEU A 43 -4.72 -6.49 55.72
N ARG A 44 -3.76 -7.38 55.97
CA ARG A 44 -3.83 -8.35 57.08
C ARG A 44 -3.74 -7.68 58.46
N TYR A 45 -2.96 -6.62 58.58
CA TYR A 45 -2.82 -5.87 59.84
C TYR A 45 -4.10 -5.08 60.16
N LEU A 46 -4.75 -4.49 59.15
CA LEU A 46 -6.05 -3.82 59.29
C LEU A 46 -7.22 -4.79 59.50
N ALA A 47 -7.20 -5.97 58.86
CA ALA A 47 -8.24 -7.00 59.05
C ALA A 47 -8.19 -7.66 60.45
N MET A 48 -7.01 -7.77 61.08
CA MET A 48 -6.88 -8.26 62.45
C MET A 48 -7.40 -7.26 63.50
N VAL A 49 -7.40 -5.96 63.22
CA VAL A 49 -7.79 -4.92 64.18
C VAL A 49 -9.31 -4.65 64.18
N VAL A 50 -10.05 -5.02 63.13
CA VAL A 50 -11.48 -4.66 62.97
C VAL A 50 -12.43 -5.87 62.98
N GLY A 51 -11.95 -7.10 63.15
CA GLY A 51 -12.80 -8.25 63.50
C GLY A 51 -13.93 -8.59 62.50
N LEU A 52 -13.81 -8.20 61.22
CA LEU A 52 -14.81 -8.49 60.20
C LEU A 52 -14.35 -9.63 59.29
N VAL A 53 -15.01 -10.76 59.45
CA VAL A 53 -14.87 -11.98 58.65
C VAL A 53 -15.73 -11.82 57.40
N ALA A 54 -15.11 -11.61 56.23
CA ALA A 54 -15.65 -12.03 54.92
C ALA A 54 -14.60 -11.84 53.82
N PRO A 55 -14.08 -12.90 53.18
CA PRO A 55 -13.30 -12.77 51.97
C PRO A 55 -14.24 -12.59 50.78
N LEU A 56 -14.54 -11.34 50.39
CA LEU A 56 -15.03 -11.08 49.05
C LEU A 56 -13.84 -11.20 48.10
N ALA A 57 -13.71 -12.38 47.49
CA ALA A 57 -12.79 -12.61 46.38
C ALA A 57 -13.30 -11.83 45.15
N LEU A 58 -12.95 -10.56 45.05
CA LEU A 58 -12.98 -9.84 43.78
C LEU A 58 -11.77 -10.28 42.97
N LEU A 59 -11.97 -11.28 42.11
CA LEU A 59 -11.12 -11.54 40.96
C LEU A 59 -11.21 -10.33 40.02
N PHE A 60 -10.36 -9.33 40.25
CA PHE A 60 -9.98 -8.43 39.17
C PHE A 60 -8.89 -9.13 38.36
N SER A 61 -9.25 -9.60 37.17
CA SER A 61 -8.27 -9.81 36.11
C SER A 61 -7.51 -8.49 35.93
N ALA A 62 -6.19 -8.52 36.10
CA ALA A 62 -5.34 -7.41 35.68
C ALA A 62 -5.28 -7.42 34.15
N GLN A 63 -6.32 -6.90 33.51
CA GLN A 63 -6.30 -6.53 32.10
C GLN A 63 -5.92 -5.05 32.01
N GLY A 64 -4.88 -4.77 31.23
CA GLY A 64 -4.57 -3.43 30.72
C GLY A 64 -3.84 -2.51 31.71
N CYS A 65 -2.51 -2.59 31.74
CA CYS A 65 -1.70 -1.39 31.90
C CYS A 65 -0.96 -1.18 30.59
N SER A 66 -1.59 -0.49 29.65
CA SER A 66 -0.89 0.06 28.49
C SER A 66 0.14 1.08 28.97
N LYS A 67 1.32 1.07 28.35
CA LYS A 67 2.28 2.17 28.50
C LYS A 67 1.81 3.31 27.61
N PRO A 68 2.06 4.57 28.00
CA PRO A 68 1.85 5.68 27.08
C PRO A 68 2.64 5.42 25.79
N CYS A 69 2.15 5.88 24.63
CA CYS A 69 2.80 5.72 23.31
C CYS A 69 4.28 6.13 23.24
N ASN A 70 4.82 6.75 24.29
CA ASN A 70 6.20 7.16 24.44
C ASN A 70 7.23 6.04 24.25
N ASP A 71 6.94 4.79 24.66
CA ASP A 71 7.85 3.65 24.42
C ASP A 71 7.91 3.29 22.93
N LEU A 72 6.75 3.32 22.24
CA LEU A 72 6.69 3.08 20.80
C LEU A 72 7.33 4.23 20.02
N ASN A 73 7.13 5.48 20.45
CA ASN A 73 7.75 6.67 19.88
C ASN A 73 9.29 6.62 19.91
N GLU A 74 9.88 6.04 20.96
CA GLU A 74 11.33 5.82 21.04
C GLU A 74 11.81 4.78 20.00
N ILE A 75 11.01 3.73 19.78
CA ILE A 75 11.26 2.69 18.76
C ILE A 75 11.12 3.24 17.34
N CYS A 76 10.14 4.12 17.08
CA CYS A 76 9.94 4.70 15.76
C CYS A 76 11.15 5.50 15.26
N GLY A 77 11.94 6.05 16.19
CA GLY A 77 13.16 6.79 15.88
C GLY A 77 14.37 5.91 15.54
N SER A 78 14.30 4.60 15.81
CA SER A 78 15.39 3.64 15.55
C SER A 78 15.16 2.77 14.32
N CYS A 79 13.99 2.85 13.67
CA CYS A 79 13.69 2.08 12.47
C CYS A 79 14.66 2.45 11.32
N GLY A 80 15.35 1.45 10.75
CA GLY A 80 16.23 1.63 9.59
C GLY A 80 15.47 1.73 8.26
N ASP A 81 14.26 1.16 8.20
CA ASP A 81 13.37 1.20 7.04
C ASP A 81 12.40 2.38 7.11
N ALA A 82 12.23 3.10 5.99
CA ALA A 82 11.40 4.30 5.92
C ALA A 82 9.89 4.01 6.05
N THR A 83 9.43 2.84 5.59
CA THR A 83 8.04 2.40 5.64
C THR A 83 7.67 2.02 7.07
N TYR A 84 8.46 1.16 7.74
CA TYR A 84 8.21 0.83 9.15
C TYR A 84 8.34 2.05 10.06
N ALA A 85 9.26 2.98 9.76
CA ALA A 85 9.35 4.24 10.47
C ALA A 85 8.08 5.09 10.30
N GLN A 86 7.46 5.06 9.13
CA GLN A 86 6.23 5.81 8.84
C GLN A 86 5.02 5.15 9.53
N ASP A 87 4.84 3.84 9.40
CA ASP A 87 3.78 3.08 10.08
C ASP A 87 3.82 3.28 11.60
N CYS A 88 5.02 3.20 12.18
CA CYS A 88 5.23 3.42 13.60
C CYS A 88 4.80 4.83 14.02
N LYS A 89 5.16 5.85 13.23
CA LYS A 89 4.78 7.25 13.48
C LYS A 89 3.28 7.45 13.36
N ASP A 90 2.62 6.82 12.40
CA ASP A 90 1.18 6.96 12.20
C ASP A 90 0.40 6.38 13.38
N ILE A 91 0.83 5.23 13.91
CA ILE A 91 0.27 4.65 15.14
C ILE A 91 0.51 5.56 16.36
N VAL A 92 1.72 6.12 16.50
CA VAL A 92 2.03 7.06 17.59
C VAL A 92 1.21 8.36 17.47
N ASN A 93 1.01 8.87 16.26
CA ASN A 93 0.26 10.09 15.99
C ASN A 93 -1.24 9.93 16.22
N ALA A 94 -1.79 8.73 16.03
CA ALA A 94 -3.18 8.42 16.37
C ALA A 94 -3.46 8.51 17.89
N GLY A 95 -2.43 8.34 18.73
CA GLY A 95 -2.47 8.67 20.15
C GLY A 95 -3.30 7.71 21.02
N ASP A 96 -3.56 6.49 20.55
CA ASP A 96 -4.27 5.45 21.30
C ASP A 96 -3.27 4.57 22.06
N ASP A 97 -3.25 4.69 23.39
CA ASP A 97 -2.33 3.96 24.26
C ASP A 97 -2.55 2.43 24.21
N GLU A 98 -3.77 1.95 23.95
CA GLU A 98 -4.05 0.51 23.81
C GLU A 98 -3.44 -0.04 22.52
N VAL A 99 -3.69 0.64 21.39
CA VAL A 99 -3.09 0.33 20.07
C VAL A 99 -1.58 0.42 20.12
N CYS A 100 -1.02 1.47 20.72
CA CYS A 100 0.42 1.62 20.90
C CYS A 100 1.00 0.44 21.68
N SER A 101 0.38 0.08 22.82
CA SER A 101 0.89 -1.01 23.67
C SER A 101 0.83 -2.39 23.01
N ALA A 102 -0.15 -2.62 22.13
CA ALA A 102 -0.25 -3.86 21.35
C ALA A 102 0.86 -3.97 20.29
N ASN A 103 1.33 -2.84 19.76
CA ASN A 103 2.29 -2.81 18.66
C ASN A 103 3.76 -2.66 19.10
N VAL A 104 4.04 -2.38 20.38
CA VAL A 104 5.42 -2.23 20.91
C VAL A 104 6.30 -3.43 20.55
N ALA A 105 5.85 -4.67 20.80
CA ALA A 105 6.68 -5.87 20.55
C ALA A 105 6.96 -6.07 19.05
N THR A 106 5.98 -5.76 18.21
CA THR A 106 6.04 -5.90 16.75
C THR A 106 7.03 -4.92 16.12
N PHE A 107 6.94 -3.62 16.46
CA PHE A 107 7.93 -2.64 16.00
C PHE A 107 9.27 -2.83 16.68
N GLN A 108 9.30 -3.38 17.89
CA GLN A 108 10.54 -3.70 18.55
C GLN A 108 11.34 -4.75 17.76
N SER A 109 10.70 -5.73 17.12
CA SER A 109 11.39 -6.62 16.18
C SER A 109 11.78 -5.92 14.88
N PHE A 110 10.88 -5.12 14.28
CA PHE A 110 11.16 -4.50 12.97
C PHE A 110 12.18 -3.34 13.03
N CYS A 111 12.32 -2.68 14.18
CA CYS A 111 13.11 -1.45 14.35
C CYS A 111 14.28 -1.54 15.33
N ASN A 112 14.47 -2.65 16.07
CA ASN A 112 15.68 -2.87 16.89
C ASN A 112 16.67 -3.85 16.27
N ASP A 113 16.39 -4.39 15.10
CA ASP A 113 17.45 -4.95 14.27
C ASP A 113 18.31 -3.76 13.83
N GLY A 114 19.42 -3.56 14.54
CA GLY A 114 20.41 -2.51 14.32
C GLY A 114 21.14 -2.61 12.98
N ASP A 115 20.48 -3.11 11.95
CA ASP A 115 20.91 -3.08 10.57
C ASP A 115 20.61 -1.70 10.00
N GLY A 116 21.38 -0.73 10.49
CA GLY A 116 21.72 0.47 9.74
C GLY A 116 22.54 0.09 8.50
N ALA A 117 21.88 -0.55 7.55
CA ALA A 117 22.30 -0.68 6.17
C ALA A 117 21.05 -0.57 5.29
N GLY A 118 20.77 0.64 4.81
CA GLY A 118 20.00 0.78 3.59
C GLY A 118 20.66 -0.06 2.50
N GLY A 119 19.86 -0.80 1.74
CA GLY A 119 20.30 -1.60 0.60
C GLY A 119 20.15 -3.11 0.80
N GLY A 120 18.93 -3.57 1.04
CA GLY A 120 18.56 -4.98 0.88
C GLY A 120 18.32 -5.33 -0.59
N THR A 121 19.32 -5.19 -1.46
CA THR A 121 19.34 -6.04 -2.66
C THR A 121 19.73 -7.44 -2.22
N GLY A 122 18.74 -8.28 -1.90
CA GLY A 122 18.91 -9.73 -1.95
C GLY A 122 18.29 -10.54 -0.80
N SER A 123 17.15 -11.16 -1.14
CA SER A 123 16.68 -12.49 -0.71
C SER A 123 15.62 -12.55 0.40
N GLY A 124 14.37 -12.52 -0.05
CA GLY A 124 13.22 -12.99 0.72
C GLY A 124 11.99 -13.09 -0.17
N CYS A 125 11.66 -11.99 -0.86
CA CYS A 125 10.44 -11.86 -1.67
C CYS A 125 10.76 -11.35 -3.08
N GLY A 126 9.99 -11.80 -4.07
CA GLY A 126 10.08 -11.34 -5.47
C GLY A 126 9.12 -10.18 -5.74
N ASN A 127 9.25 -9.54 -6.92
CA ASN A 127 8.28 -8.62 -7.54
C ASN A 127 7.49 -7.71 -6.57
N GLY A 128 8.15 -6.70 -5.99
CA GLY A 128 7.44 -5.65 -5.22
C GLY A 128 6.87 -6.07 -3.87
N GLN A 129 7.03 -7.33 -3.45
CA GLN A 129 6.55 -7.83 -2.17
C GLN A 129 7.48 -7.43 -1.01
N VAL A 130 6.90 -7.30 0.17
CA VAL A 130 7.63 -7.03 1.42
C VAL A 130 7.47 -8.18 2.40
N VAL A 131 8.41 -8.30 3.34
CA VAL A 131 8.33 -9.31 4.40
C VAL A 131 7.41 -8.80 5.52
N CYS A 132 6.29 -9.48 5.73
CA CYS A 132 5.37 -9.28 6.85
C CYS A 132 5.38 -10.52 7.74
N ASP A 133 5.84 -10.39 8.99
CA ASP A 133 5.96 -11.50 9.95
C ASP A 133 6.74 -12.71 9.40
N GLY A 134 7.79 -12.44 8.63
CA GLY A 134 8.61 -13.48 7.99
C GLY A 134 8.00 -14.12 6.73
N GLN A 135 6.83 -13.65 6.27
CA GLN A 135 6.21 -14.08 5.01
C GLN A 135 6.25 -12.97 3.95
N CYS A 136 6.36 -13.35 2.69
CA CYS A 136 6.25 -12.41 1.58
C CYS A 136 4.80 -12.05 1.31
N VAL A 137 4.49 -10.76 1.38
CA VAL A 137 3.17 -10.23 1.15
C VAL A 137 3.27 -9.08 0.16
N ASP A 138 2.40 -9.09 -0.84
CA ASP A 138 2.19 -7.92 -1.69
C ASP A 138 1.29 -6.93 -0.95
N VAL A 139 1.89 -5.85 -0.46
CA VAL A 139 1.15 -4.81 0.25
C VAL A 139 0.27 -3.98 -0.69
N ALA A 140 0.47 -4.02 -2.00
CA ALA A 140 -0.37 -3.30 -2.95
C ALA A 140 -1.76 -3.91 -3.12
N SER A 141 -1.88 -5.23 -2.87
CA SER A 141 -3.11 -5.99 -3.13
C SER A 141 -3.59 -6.82 -1.93
N SER A 142 -2.84 -6.92 -0.83
CA SER A 142 -3.25 -7.72 0.32
C SER A 142 -4.27 -6.99 1.21
N PRO A 143 -5.51 -7.48 1.37
CA PRO A 143 -6.50 -6.86 2.25
C PRO A 143 -6.13 -6.94 3.74
N THR A 144 -5.15 -7.75 4.12
CA THR A 144 -4.67 -7.84 5.51
C THR A 144 -3.39 -7.04 5.76
N ALA A 145 -2.79 -6.47 4.71
CA ALA A 145 -1.53 -5.76 4.78
C ALA A 145 -1.48 -4.65 3.70
N CYS A 146 -2.53 -3.85 3.58
CA CYS A 146 -2.68 -2.92 2.47
C CYS A 146 -1.83 -1.66 2.65
N GLY A 147 -0.83 -1.44 1.82
CA GLY A 147 0.15 -0.37 1.94
C GLY A 147 1.21 -0.63 3.01
N SER A 148 0.88 -1.40 4.06
CA SER A 148 1.84 -1.88 5.05
C SER A 148 1.39 -3.15 5.78
N CYS A 149 2.35 -3.86 6.39
CA CYS A 149 2.18 -5.20 6.98
C CYS A 149 1.08 -5.35 8.05
N LEU A 150 0.59 -4.25 8.63
CA LEU A 150 -0.40 -4.27 9.71
C LEU A 150 -1.69 -3.52 9.34
N ASN A 151 -1.83 -3.08 8.09
CA ASN A 151 -3.00 -2.34 7.67
C ASN A 151 -4.07 -3.28 7.09
N GLN A 152 -5.04 -3.65 7.91
CA GLN A 152 -6.14 -4.51 7.49
C GLN A 152 -7.33 -3.69 6.98
N CYS A 153 -7.72 -3.94 5.74
CA CYS A 153 -8.94 -3.42 5.15
C CYS A 153 -10.18 -4.08 5.77
N SER A 154 -11.19 -3.28 6.11
CA SER A 154 -12.39 -3.74 6.80
C SER A 154 -13.58 -2.79 6.61
N GLY A 155 -14.78 -3.25 6.97
CA GLY A 155 -16.00 -2.45 6.88
C GLY A 155 -16.38 -2.13 5.43
N ASP A 156 -16.67 -0.85 5.17
CA ASP A 156 -17.07 -0.36 3.85
C ASP A 156 -15.88 -0.22 2.87
N THR A 157 -14.65 -0.41 3.33
CA THR A 157 -13.42 -0.41 2.52
C THR A 157 -12.64 -1.70 2.74
N ALA A 158 -13.24 -2.83 2.34
CA ALA A 158 -12.72 -4.16 2.62
C ALA A 158 -11.68 -4.66 1.60
N LEU A 159 -11.47 -3.92 0.50
CA LEU A 159 -10.55 -4.31 -0.58
C LEU A 159 -9.25 -3.53 -0.51
N CYS A 160 -8.14 -4.11 -0.97
CA CYS A 160 -6.87 -3.42 -1.13
C CYS A 160 -6.57 -3.13 -2.59
N ALA A 161 -6.35 -1.86 -2.96
CA ALA A 161 -5.97 -1.46 -4.30
C ALA A 161 -4.79 -0.49 -4.25
N GLY A 162 -3.66 -0.84 -4.86
CA GLY A 162 -2.46 0.00 -4.88
C GLY A 162 -1.92 0.38 -3.49
N GLY A 163 -2.22 -0.43 -2.46
CA GLY A 163 -1.84 -0.15 -1.07
C GLY A 163 -2.82 0.72 -0.29
N GLU A 164 -3.98 1.04 -0.86
CA GLU A 164 -5.05 1.77 -0.18
C GLU A 164 -6.31 0.90 -0.01
N CYS A 165 -6.96 1.02 1.16
CA CYS A 165 -8.23 0.33 1.39
C CYS A 165 -9.38 1.02 0.66
N VAL A 166 -10.03 0.30 -0.24
CA VAL A 166 -11.09 0.81 -1.12
C VAL A 166 -12.39 0.02 -0.96
N ALA A 167 -13.51 0.67 -1.32
CA ALA A 167 -14.84 0.05 -1.29
C ALA A 167 -15.11 -0.85 -2.52
N SER A 168 -14.44 -0.56 -3.63
CA SER A 168 -14.57 -1.26 -4.90
C SER A 168 -13.27 -1.11 -5.68
N CYS A 169 -12.96 -2.10 -6.51
CA CYS A 169 -11.77 -2.03 -7.35
C CYS A 169 -11.85 -0.87 -8.35
N PRO A 170 -10.76 -0.09 -8.48
CA PRO A 170 -10.68 1.01 -9.43
C PRO A 170 -10.48 0.49 -10.86
N ALA A 171 -10.60 1.38 -11.85
CA ALA A 171 -10.60 0.98 -13.27
C ALA A 171 -9.25 0.42 -13.75
N ASP A 172 -8.16 0.87 -13.13
CA ASP A 172 -6.78 0.46 -13.37
C ASP A 172 -6.39 -0.85 -12.66
N LEU A 173 -7.15 -1.27 -11.66
CA LEU A 173 -6.98 -2.57 -10.98
C LEU A 173 -8.32 -3.31 -10.91
N PRO A 174 -8.94 -3.64 -12.06
CA PRO A 174 -10.38 -3.88 -12.14
C PRO A 174 -10.84 -5.22 -11.53
N THR A 175 -9.93 -6.15 -11.26
CA THR A 175 -10.30 -7.52 -10.86
C THR A 175 -10.11 -7.74 -9.37
N GLU A 176 -11.18 -8.14 -8.68
CA GLU A 176 -11.09 -8.55 -7.28
C GLU A 176 -10.54 -9.98 -7.17
N CYS A 177 -9.38 -10.14 -6.54
CA CYS A 177 -8.72 -11.40 -6.24
C CYS A 177 -8.46 -11.52 -4.73
N SER A 178 -9.26 -12.34 -4.05
CA SER A 178 -9.11 -12.63 -2.61
C SER A 178 -9.07 -11.38 -1.71
N GLY A 179 -9.84 -10.34 -2.07
CA GLY A 179 -9.88 -9.05 -1.36
C GLY A 179 -8.82 -8.04 -1.81
N GLY A 180 -7.96 -8.40 -2.76
CA GLY A 180 -7.10 -7.46 -3.49
C GLY A 180 -7.71 -7.05 -4.82
N CYS A 181 -7.35 -5.86 -5.29
CA CYS A 181 -7.67 -5.38 -6.63
C CYS A 181 -6.42 -5.52 -7.50
N ILE A 182 -6.55 -6.27 -8.59
CA ILE A 182 -5.45 -6.70 -9.44
C ILE A 182 -5.81 -6.41 -10.90
N ASP A 183 -4.81 -5.99 -11.67
CA ASP A 183 -4.87 -6.01 -13.11
C ASP A 183 -4.37 -7.36 -13.64
N VAL A 184 -5.32 -8.22 -13.99
CA VAL A 184 -5.03 -9.56 -14.53
C VAL A 184 -4.44 -9.52 -15.93
N SER A 185 -4.44 -8.36 -16.61
CA SER A 185 -3.80 -8.24 -17.93
C SER A 185 -2.28 -8.14 -17.85
N SER A 186 -1.75 -7.72 -16.70
CA SER A 186 -0.33 -7.42 -16.50
C SER A 186 0.29 -8.15 -15.30
N ASP A 187 -0.48 -8.67 -14.34
CA ASP A 187 0.10 -9.37 -13.18
C ASP A 187 0.54 -10.82 -13.53
N PRO A 188 1.85 -11.14 -13.49
CA PRO A 188 2.36 -12.49 -13.77
C PRO A 188 1.90 -13.56 -12.79
N ASN A 189 1.39 -13.19 -11.61
CA ASN A 189 0.82 -14.11 -10.63
C ASN A 189 -0.69 -14.31 -10.79
N ASN A 190 -1.36 -13.51 -11.64
CA ASN A 190 -2.80 -13.50 -11.83
C ASN A 190 -3.20 -13.31 -13.30
N CYS A 191 -2.37 -13.79 -14.24
CA CYS A 191 -2.46 -13.47 -15.65
C CYS A 191 -3.69 -14.09 -16.32
N GLY A 192 -4.62 -13.24 -16.76
CA GLY A 192 -5.92 -13.62 -17.32
C GLY A 192 -6.97 -14.00 -16.27
N GLY A 193 -6.60 -14.09 -14.99
CA GLY A 193 -7.50 -14.39 -13.89
C GLY A 193 -6.78 -14.72 -12.60
N CYS A 194 -7.47 -14.53 -11.47
CA CYS A 194 -6.92 -14.75 -10.14
C CYS A 194 -6.26 -16.14 -9.97
N GLY A 195 -5.02 -16.15 -9.49
CA GLY A 195 -4.23 -17.37 -9.25
C GLY A 195 -3.65 -18.03 -10.50
N THR A 196 -3.79 -17.42 -11.68
CA THR A 196 -3.16 -17.90 -12.92
C THR A 196 -1.72 -17.39 -12.98
N VAL A 197 -0.80 -18.19 -12.46
CA VAL A 197 0.62 -17.84 -12.39
C VAL A 197 1.32 -18.27 -13.69
N CYS A 198 2.07 -17.36 -14.31
CA CYS A 198 2.91 -17.66 -15.46
C CYS A 198 4.12 -18.52 -15.06
N GLU A 199 4.57 -19.40 -15.95
CA GLU A 199 5.73 -20.25 -15.66
C GLU A 199 7.00 -19.43 -15.51
N ALA A 200 8.02 -20.01 -14.86
CA ALA A 200 9.29 -19.34 -14.66
C ALA A 200 9.92 -18.92 -16.00
N GLY A 201 10.11 -17.61 -16.19
CA GLY A 201 10.64 -17.03 -17.43
C GLY A 201 9.57 -16.53 -18.40
N GLN A 202 8.29 -16.78 -18.12
CA GLN A 202 7.18 -16.19 -18.86
C GLN A 202 6.77 -14.84 -18.26
N VAL A 203 6.09 -14.05 -19.09
CA VAL A 203 5.55 -12.73 -18.78
C VAL A 203 4.04 -12.72 -18.97
N CYS A 204 3.34 -11.87 -18.23
CA CYS A 204 1.94 -11.61 -18.54
C CYS A 204 1.85 -10.58 -19.67
N ASN A 205 1.31 -11.02 -20.80
CA ASN A 205 1.06 -10.20 -21.96
C ASN A 205 -0.44 -10.20 -22.27
N ASP A 206 -1.12 -9.08 -22.01
CA ASP A 206 -2.57 -8.89 -22.18
C ASP A 206 -3.42 -10.04 -21.62
N GLY A 207 -3.08 -10.47 -20.40
CA GLY A 207 -3.80 -11.53 -19.69
C GLY A 207 -3.51 -12.95 -20.19
N SER A 208 -2.46 -13.13 -20.99
CA SER A 208 -1.95 -14.45 -21.38
C SER A 208 -0.47 -14.59 -21.02
N CYS A 209 -0.09 -15.73 -20.46
CA CYS A 209 1.31 -16.03 -20.23
C CYS A 209 2.04 -16.28 -21.55
N ALA A 210 3.11 -15.53 -21.80
CA ALA A 210 3.91 -15.59 -23.02
C ALA A 210 5.40 -15.67 -22.70
N ASP A 211 6.22 -16.14 -23.65
CA ASP A 211 7.67 -16.25 -23.50
C ASP A 211 8.39 -14.88 -23.66
N GLY A 212 7.65 -13.84 -24.01
CA GLY A 212 8.14 -12.48 -24.22
C GLY A 212 7.01 -11.53 -24.58
N CYS A 213 7.36 -10.27 -24.80
CA CYS A 213 6.42 -9.22 -25.19
C CYS A 213 6.30 -9.09 -26.70
N ASP A 214 5.18 -8.51 -27.12
CA ASP A 214 4.99 -8.06 -28.49
C ASP A 214 5.97 -6.95 -28.85
N GLU A 215 6.14 -6.72 -30.16
CA GLU A 215 7.07 -5.72 -30.65
C GLU A 215 6.71 -4.31 -30.17
N GLY A 216 7.69 -3.60 -29.61
CA GLY A 216 7.51 -2.27 -29.02
C GLY A 216 7.38 -2.27 -27.50
N ASP A 217 7.06 -3.41 -26.89
CA ASP A 217 6.95 -3.53 -25.44
C ASP A 217 8.20 -4.12 -24.80
N THR A 218 8.39 -3.82 -23.52
CA THR A 218 9.52 -4.29 -22.72
C THR A 218 9.03 -5.01 -21.48
N VAL A 219 9.72 -6.10 -21.14
CA VAL A 219 9.46 -6.82 -19.88
C VAL A 219 9.87 -5.94 -18.70
N CYS A 220 8.88 -5.52 -17.90
CA CYS A 220 9.08 -4.83 -16.64
C CYS A 220 8.29 -5.55 -15.54
N ASP A 221 8.97 -5.93 -14.45
CA ASP A 221 8.37 -6.58 -13.28
C ASP A 221 7.51 -7.83 -13.58
N GLY A 222 7.81 -8.51 -14.70
CA GLY A 222 7.11 -9.72 -15.14
C GLY A 222 5.90 -9.48 -16.05
N ALA A 223 5.64 -8.22 -16.41
CA ALA A 223 4.61 -7.80 -17.35
C ALA A 223 5.21 -7.21 -18.62
N CYS A 224 4.44 -7.19 -19.70
CA CYS A 224 4.76 -6.40 -20.88
C CYS A 224 4.30 -4.96 -20.70
N VAL A 225 5.24 -4.02 -20.86
CA VAL A 225 4.98 -2.60 -20.64
C VAL A 225 5.52 -1.77 -21.79
N ASN A 226 4.66 -0.91 -22.32
CA ASN A 226 5.05 0.11 -23.27
C ASN A 226 5.79 1.26 -22.56
N LEU A 227 7.10 1.32 -22.73
CA LEU A 227 7.94 2.36 -22.10
C LEU A 227 7.68 3.77 -22.64
N ALA A 228 7.02 3.91 -23.79
CA ALA A 228 6.76 5.21 -24.39
C ALA A 228 5.59 5.95 -23.74
N THR A 229 4.68 5.20 -23.12
CA THR A 229 3.39 5.70 -22.59
C THR A 229 3.18 5.37 -21.12
N SER A 230 3.87 4.37 -20.56
CA SER A 230 3.74 4.01 -19.14
C SER A 230 4.26 5.09 -18.21
N THR A 231 3.40 5.63 -17.36
CA THR A 231 3.76 6.61 -16.32
C THR A 231 4.58 6.00 -15.18
N LEU A 232 4.60 4.67 -15.05
CA LEU A 232 5.38 3.92 -14.05
C LEU A 232 6.73 3.42 -14.58
N HIS A 233 6.87 3.24 -15.91
CA HIS A 233 8.06 2.69 -16.56
C HIS A 233 8.55 3.57 -17.72
N CYS A 234 8.49 4.89 -17.58
CA CYS A 234 8.69 5.81 -18.70
C CYS A 234 10.14 5.81 -19.20
N GLY A 235 10.36 5.35 -20.43
CA GLY A 235 11.67 5.23 -21.08
C GLY A 235 12.58 4.11 -20.55
N SER A 236 12.29 3.57 -19.36
CA SER A 236 12.97 2.41 -18.78
C SER A 236 12.16 1.84 -17.60
N CYS A 237 12.29 0.53 -17.34
CA CYS A 237 11.58 -0.10 -16.23
C CYS A 237 11.87 0.58 -14.88
N GLY A 238 10.81 0.84 -14.10
CA GLY A 238 10.89 1.46 -12.78
C GLY A 238 11.08 2.97 -12.79
N ASN A 239 11.16 3.61 -13.97
CA ASN A 239 11.27 5.06 -14.08
C ASN A 239 9.88 5.73 -14.07
N GLY A 240 9.30 5.86 -12.89
CA GLY A 240 8.01 6.52 -12.70
C GLY A 240 8.07 8.05 -12.80
N CYS A 241 7.05 8.66 -13.40
CA CYS A 241 7.00 10.10 -13.69
C CYS A 241 6.50 10.99 -12.53
N GLN A 242 6.33 10.46 -11.33
CA GLN A 242 5.97 11.23 -10.11
C GLN A 242 4.77 12.18 -10.33
N GLY A 243 3.72 11.69 -11.01
CA GLY A 243 2.51 12.46 -11.32
C GLY A 243 2.58 13.31 -12.59
N ALA A 244 3.69 13.27 -13.34
CA ALA A 244 3.75 13.78 -14.71
C ALA A 244 3.34 12.70 -15.74
N LEU A 245 3.11 13.12 -16.98
CA LEU A 245 2.76 12.24 -18.10
C LEU A 245 4.03 11.54 -18.62
N CYS A 246 3.89 10.31 -19.11
CA CYS A 246 4.91 9.72 -19.96
C CYS A 246 4.61 10.07 -21.43
N SER A 247 5.52 10.81 -22.05
CA SER A 247 5.38 11.25 -23.44
C SER A 247 6.58 10.81 -24.24
N ALA A 248 6.38 9.83 -25.12
CA ALA A 248 7.44 9.25 -25.95
C ALA A 248 8.68 8.82 -25.13
N GLY A 249 8.42 8.17 -23.99
CA GLY A 249 9.46 7.64 -23.10
C GLY A 249 10.17 8.70 -22.26
N THR A 250 9.65 9.93 -22.20
CA THR A 250 10.16 10.98 -21.33
C THR A 250 9.05 11.53 -20.43
N CYS A 251 9.33 11.63 -19.13
CA CYS A 251 8.44 12.28 -18.19
C CYS A 251 8.30 13.77 -18.50
N SER A 252 7.07 14.24 -18.69
CA SER A 252 6.76 15.59 -19.10
C SER A 252 5.43 16.06 -18.50
N SER A 253 5.31 17.35 -18.21
CA SER A 253 4.05 17.95 -17.75
C SER A 253 3.02 18.15 -18.86
N THR A 254 3.44 17.96 -20.12
CA THR A 254 2.61 18.12 -21.31
C THR A 254 3.01 17.11 -22.36
N CYS A 255 2.08 16.67 -23.20
CA CYS A 255 2.41 15.81 -24.32
C CYS A 255 3.33 16.49 -25.33
N ALA A 256 4.19 15.69 -25.96
CA ALA A 256 5.02 16.13 -27.07
C ALA A 256 4.14 16.64 -28.23
N ALA A 257 4.71 17.50 -29.07
CA ALA A 257 3.98 18.03 -30.22
C ALA A 257 3.44 16.91 -31.11
N GLY A 258 2.14 16.95 -31.39
CA GLY A 258 1.45 15.92 -32.18
C GLY A 258 0.74 14.85 -31.36
N LEU A 259 1.05 14.74 -30.05
CA LEU A 259 0.35 13.83 -29.13
C LEU A 259 -0.76 14.56 -28.36
N VAL A 260 -1.77 13.82 -27.96
CA VAL A 260 -2.91 14.28 -27.16
C VAL A 260 -2.89 13.59 -25.80
N GLU A 261 -3.18 14.36 -24.74
CA GLU A 261 -3.34 13.79 -23.41
C GLU A 261 -4.70 13.10 -23.29
N CYS A 262 -4.67 11.79 -23.02
CA CYS A 262 -5.83 10.95 -22.79
C CYS A 262 -5.64 10.22 -21.46
N ASP A 263 -6.41 10.64 -20.44
CA ASP A 263 -6.46 10.05 -19.10
C ASP A 263 -5.07 9.78 -18.47
N GLY A 264 -4.18 10.77 -18.52
CA GLY A 264 -2.84 10.70 -17.92
C GLY A 264 -1.75 10.09 -18.82
N THR A 265 -2.10 9.72 -20.05
CA THR A 265 -1.17 9.18 -21.05
C THR A 265 -1.13 10.06 -22.30
N CYS A 266 0.02 10.16 -22.95
CA CYS A 266 0.15 10.88 -24.22
C CYS A 266 0.07 9.90 -25.39
N VAL A 267 -0.97 10.04 -26.22
CA VAL A 267 -1.28 9.13 -27.33
C VAL A 267 -1.30 9.86 -28.67
N ASP A 268 -0.94 9.18 -29.75
CA ASP A 268 -1.06 9.71 -31.11
C ASP A 268 -2.43 9.36 -31.67
N THR A 269 -3.40 10.25 -31.51
CA THR A 269 -4.77 10.03 -32.01
C THR A 269 -4.85 9.96 -33.54
N THR A 270 -3.77 10.18 -34.27
CA THR A 270 -3.78 10.08 -35.74
C THR A 270 -3.46 8.69 -36.25
N SER A 271 -2.86 7.83 -35.42
CA SER A 271 -2.35 6.52 -35.82
C SER A 271 -2.69 5.39 -34.84
N ASP A 272 -3.01 5.74 -33.58
CA ASP A 272 -3.35 4.77 -32.54
C ASP A 272 -4.78 4.22 -32.74
N PRO A 273 -4.96 2.89 -32.89
CA PRO A 273 -6.26 2.27 -33.07
C PRO A 273 -7.16 2.42 -31.84
N ASP A 274 -6.65 2.51 -30.62
CA ASP A 274 -7.46 2.63 -29.40
C ASP A 274 -7.90 4.08 -29.10
N TYR A 275 -7.23 5.04 -29.73
CA TYR A 275 -7.46 6.48 -29.52
C TYR A 275 -7.66 7.26 -30.84
N CYS A 276 -8.19 6.60 -31.87
CA CYS A 276 -8.23 7.12 -33.23
C CYS A 276 -9.15 8.35 -33.38
N GLY A 277 -8.57 9.53 -33.53
CA GLY A 277 -9.26 10.81 -33.69
C GLY A 277 -9.74 11.45 -32.38
N SER A 278 -9.87 10.68 -31.30
CA SER A 278 -10.20 11.17 -29.96
C SER A 278 -9.82 10.16 -28.86
N CYS A 279 -9.75 10.62 -27.61
CA CYS A 279 -9.38 9.78 -26.45
C CYS A 279 -10.36 8.62 -26.14
N THR A 280 -11.50 8.54 -26.81
CA THR A 280 -12.54 7.56 -26.50
C THR A 280 -12.97 6.76 -27.72
N ASN A 281 -12.20 6.82 -28.81
CA ASN A 281 -12.58 6.20 -30.07
C ASN A 281 -11.60 5.08 -30.44
N SER A 282 -11.92 3.85 -30.00
CA SER A 282 -11.19 2.64 -30.38
C SER A 282 -11.76 2.03 -31.67
N CYS A 283 -10.85 1.65 -32.57
CA CYS A 283 -11.12 1.05 -33.86
C CYS A 283 -11.34 -0.45 -33.69
N VAL A 284 -12.57 -0.89 -33.96
CA VAL A 284 -12.97 -2.30 -33.90
C VAL A 284 -13.46 -2.78 -35.26
N ASP A 285 -13.62 -4.09 -35.43
CA ASP A 285 -14.17 -4.66 -36.66
C ASP A 285 -15.52 -4.03 -37.04
N PRO A 286 -15.75 -3.71 -38.33
CA PRO A 286 -14.93 -4.06 -39.50
C PRO A 286 -13.88 -3.01 -39.89
N THR A 287 -13.59 -2.02 -39.03
CA THR A 287 -12.61 -0.95 -39.29
C THR A 287 -11.52 -0.92 -38.21
N PRO A 288 -10.65 -1.95 -38.14
CA PRO A 288 -9.73 -2.13 -37.03
C PRO A 288 -8.48 -1.24 -37.11
N ALA A 289 -8.23 -0.55 -38.23
CA ALA A 289 -7.01 0.24 -38.42
C ALA A 289 -7.27 1.74 -38.26
N CYS A 290 -6.36 2.49 -37.62
CA CYS A 290 -6.40 3.95 -37.59
C CYS A 290 -5.52 4.54 -38.69
N GLN A 291 -6.12 5.41 -39.53
CA GLN A 291 -5.39 6.18 -40.52
C GLN A 291 -5.81 7.64 -40.45
N THR A 292 -4.88 8.51 -40.07
CA THR A 292 -5.09 9.97 -39.96
C THR A 292 -6.26 10.35 -39.03
N GLY A 293 -6.43 9.60 -37.94
CA GLY A 293 -7.48 9.81 -36.95
C GLY A 293 -8.87 9.33 -37.38
N ILE A 294 -8.94 8.44 -38.37
CA ILE A 294 -10.19 7.81 -38.82
C ILE A 294 -9.99 6.30 -38.85
N CYS A 295 -10.94 5.55 -38.27
CA CYS A 295 -10.96 4.10 -38.37
C CYS A 295 -11.28 3.66 -39.80
N VAL A 296 -10.46 2.77 -40.36
CA VAL A 296 -10.55 2.24 -41.72
C VAL A 296 -10.49 0.70 -41.69
N ALA A 297 -11.11 0.08 -42.70
CA ALA A 297 -11.14 -1.38 -42.83
C ALA A 297 -9.78 -1.97 -43.19
N ASP A 298 -8.98 -1.22 -43.93
CA ASP A 298 -7.63 -1.57 -44.33
C ASP A 298 -6.86 -0.29 -44.65
N CYS A 299 -5.53 -0.34 -44.59
CA CYS A 299 -4.66 0.79 -44.84
C CYS A 299 -4.67 1.17 -46.33
N ALA A 300 -5.08 2.40 -46.62
CA ALA A 300 -5.12 2.90 -47.98
C ALA A 300 -3.78 3.52 -48.39
N GLY A 301 -3.49 3.51 -49.71
CA GLY A 301 -2.43 4.36 -50.28
C GLY A 301 -0.99 3.86 -50.09
N GLY A 302 -0.78 2.54 -50.01
CA GLY A 302 0.57 1.95 -49.90
C GLY A 302 1.10 1.85 -48.47
N PHE A 303 0.28 2.20 -47.48
CA PHE A 303 0.55 1.98 -46.07
C PHE A 303 0.29 0.51 -45.72
N SER A 304 1.06 -0.02 -44.78
CA SER A 304 0.87 -1.36 -44.22
C SER A 304 0.21 -1.26 -42.84
N ASN A 305 -0.63 -2.24 -42.50
CA ASN A 305 -1.22 -2.33 -41.17
C ASN A 305 -0.19 -2.95 -40.22
N CYS A 306 0.38 -2.13 -39.34
CA CYS A 306 1.31 -2.54 -38.29
C CYS A 306 0.58 -2.45 -36.94
N GLY A 307 -0.03 -3.56 -36.51
CA GLY A 307 -0.71 -3.63 -35.20
C GLY A 307 -1.89 -2.66 -35.06
N GLY A 308 -2.62 -2.38 -36.13
CA GLY A 308 -3.76 -1.45 -36.14
C GLY A 308 -3.38 -0.02 -36.55
N ALA A 309 -2.10 0.33 -36.59
CA ALA A 309 -1.64 1.60 -37.16
C ALA A 309 -1.33 1.47 -38.66
N CYS A 310 -1.74 2.45 -39.47
CA CYS A 310 -1.36 2.49 -40.88
C CYS A 310 -0.02 3.22 -41.08
N VAL A 311 1.04 2.46 -41.37
CA VAL A 311 2.42 2.94 -41.44
C VAL A 311 2.98 2.84 -42.87
N ASP A 312 3.72 3.86 -43.32
CA ASP A 312 4.45 3.81 -44.59
C ASP A 312 5.81 3.14 -44.37
N THR A 313 5.87 1.82 -44.62
CA THR A 313 7.08 1.01 -44.44
C THR A 313 8.22 1.37 -45.38
N ALA A 314 8.02 2.27 -46.35
CA ALA A 314 9.09 2.79 -47.21
C ALA A 314 9.81 4.00 -46.61
N THR A 315 9.16 4.73 -45.69
CA THR A 315 9.71 5.97 -45.12
C THR A 315 9.82 5.94 -43.60
N ASP A 316 9.05 5.09 -42.93
CA ASP A 316 9.13 4.87 -41.50
C ASP A 316 10.41 4.11 -41.12
N SER A 317 11.25 4.74 -40.29
CA SER A 317 12.53 4.15 -39.89
C SER A 317 12.39 2.99 -38.91
N THR A 318 11.25 2.89 -38.23
CA THR A 318 10.95 1.86 -37.23
C THR A 318 10.36 0.61 -37.90
N ASN A 319 9.58 0.79 -38.97
CA ASN A 319 8.88 -0.28 -39.71
C ASN A 319 9.43 -0.44 -41.15
N CYS A 320 10.74 -0.24 -41.33
CA CYS A 320 11.33 -0.18 -42.67
C CYS A 320 11.32 -1.57 -43.35
N GLY A 321 10.50 -1.69 -44.40
CA GLY A 321 10.37 -2.89 -45.24
C GLY A 321 9.25 -3.86 -44.85
N THR A 322 8.90 -3.95 -43.56
CA THR A 322 7.78 -4.76 -43.06
C THR A 322 7.39 -4.28 -41.65
N CYS A 323 6.13 -4.54 -41.28
CA CYS A 323 5.76 -4.83 -39.90
C CYS A 323 5.97 -6.35 -39.67
#